data_AF-A0A3M1I3Y4-F1
#
_entry.id   AF-A0A3M1I3Y4-F1
#
_cell.length_a   1.000
_cell.length_b   1.000
_cell.length_c   1.000
_cell.angle_alpha   90.00
_cell.angle_beta   90.00
_cell.angle_gamma   90.00
#
_symmetry.space_group_name_H-M   'P 1'
#
loop_
_entity.id
_entity.type
_entity.pdbx_description
1 polymer ?
#
loop_
_entity_poly.entity_id
_entity_poly.type
_entity_poly.pdbx_seq_one_letter_code
_entity_poly.pdbx_strand_id
1 'polypeptide(L)'
;MKAKEAVKENEVKTRKDFLKGLGLFASAFALAKSKPLEAKEVKPKGKSSGTTVEDLNIPNLEDFPEEVRSDMVRMVDDLKRALKKPIEERRWGMAIDLRKCVGCNACTTSCIAENALPPGVVYRPVVKEEIGTYPNVSIRNLPKPCMQCDNPPCVPVCPVGATFARPDGVVEINYDQCIGCRYCITACPYEHRMFDFGEYYTQDAPHLAE
;
A
#
# COMPACT_ATOMS: atom_id res chain seq x y z
N MET A 1 7.94 -36.12 -54.20
CA MET A 1 9.23 -36.14 -53.49
C MET A 1 9.38 -34.85 -52.68
N LYS A 2 9.21 -34.92 -51.36
CA LYS A 2 10.15 -34.47 -50.32
C LYS A 2 9.47 -34.59 -48.97
N ALA A 3 10.18 -35.22 -48.05
CA ALA A 3 9.71 -35.84 -46.84
C ALA A 3 9.42 -34.82 -45.73
N LYS A 4 8.49 -35.22 -44.85
CA LYS A 4 8.33 -34.69 -43.49
C LYS A 4 9.64 -34.93 -42.73
N GLU A 5 10.22 -33.89 -42.13
CA GLU A 5 11.28 -34.05 -41.13
C GLU A 5 10.72 -33.76 -39.74
N ALA A 6 10.86 -34.78 -38.91
CA ALA A 6 10.39 -34.85 -37.53
C ALA A 6 11.29 -34.00 -36.62
N VAL A 7 10.64 -33.28 -35.71
CA VAL A 7 11.29 -32.67 -34.55
C VAL A 7 11.82 -33.81 -33.66
N LYS A 8 13.15 -33.95 -33.59
CA LYS A 8 13.81 -34.84 -32.62
C LYS A 8 13.96 -34.11 -31.28
N GLU A 9 13.24 -34.58 -30.27
CA GLU A 9 13.50 -34.26 -28.87
C GLU A 9 14.91 -34.77 -28.49
N ASN A 10 15.80 -33.86 -28.07
CA ASN A 10 17.09 -34.25 -27.51
C ASN A 10 16.95 -34.42 -25.99
N GLU A 11 16.84 -35.68 -25.59
CA GLU A 11 16.78 -36.16 -24.22
C GLU A 11 18.13 -35.91 -23.49
N VAL A 12 18.14 -35.03 -22.49
CA VAL A 12 19.33 -34.77 -21.64
C VAL A 12 19.49 -35.92 -20.66
N LYS A 13 20.40 -36.87 -20.96
CA LYS A 13 20.53 -38.11 -20.18
C LYS A 13 21.47 -38.04 -18.97
N THR A 14 22.41 -37.10 -18.86
CA THR A 14 23.27 -37.02 -17.65
C THR A 14 23.78 -35.61 -17.29
N ARG A 15 24.06 -35.40 -15.99
CA ARG A 15 24.62 -34.17 -15.39
C ARG A 15 25.97 -33.74 -15.98
N LYS A 16 26.74 -34.67 -16.55
CA LYS A 16 28.05 -34.39 -17.16
C LYS A 16 27.91 -33.66 -18.50
N ASP A 17 26.82 -33.86 -19.22
CA ASP A 17 26.53 -33.19 -20.49
C ASP A 17 26.05 -31.74 -20.27
N PHE A 18 25.31 -31.51 -19.18
CA PHE A 18 24.91 -30.17 -18.75
C PHE A 18 26.10 -29.28 -18.40
N LEU A 19 27.09 -29.82 -17.67
CA LEU A 19 28.29 -29.07 -17.27
C LEU A 19 29.23 -28.76 -18.44
N LYS A 20 29.26 -29.61 -19.48
CA LYS A 20 30.01 -29.33 -20.72
C LYS A 20 29.37 -28.21 -21.55
N GLY A 21 28.04 -28.07 -21.51
CA GLY A 21 27.33 -26.97 -22.16
C GLY A 21 27.65 -25.60 -21.53
N LEU A 22 27.77 -25.55 -20.19
CA LEU A 22 28.09 -24.32 -19.45
C LEU A 22 29.47 -23.72 -19.80
N GLY A 23 30.45 -24.56 -20.11
CA GLY A 23 31.82 -24.13 -20.44
C GLY A 23 31.95 -23.39 -21.77
N LEU A 24 30.96 -23.48 -22.67
CA LEU A 24 30.99 -22.84 -23.99
C LEU A 24 30.11 -21.58 -24.08
N PHE A 25 29.28 -21.29 -23.08
CA PHE A 25 28.46 -20.05 -23.04
C PHE A 25 29.12 -18.91 -22.24
N ALA A 26 30.25 -19.15 -21.58
CA ALA A 26 30.91 -18.16 -20.72
C ALA A 26 31.68 -17.05 -21.47
N SER A 27 31.74 -17.06 -22.80
CA SER A 27 32.52 -16.09 -23.59
C SER A 27 31.76 -15.36 -24.70
N ALA A 28 30.43 -15.48 -24.77
CA ALA A 28 29.61 -14.79 -25.78
C ALA A 28 28.46 -13.93 -25.21
N PHE A 29 28.49 -13.57 -23.93
CA PHE A 29 27.65 -12.51 -23.35
C PHE A 29 28.42 -11.19 -23.17
N ALA A 30 29.36 -10.91 -24.06
CA ALA A 30 29.80 -9.54 -24.29
C ALA A 30 28.80 -8.87 -25.25
N LEU A 31 28.06 -7.88 -24.73
CA LEU A 31 27.28 -6.89 -25.50
C LEU A 31 26.01 -7.38 -26.22
N ALA A 32 25.20 -8.24 -25.58
CA ALA A 32 23.77 -8.20 -25.87
C ALA A 32 23.16 -7.08 -25.01
N LYS A 33 22.78 -5.96 -25.65
CA LYS A 33 21.94 -4.92 -25.02
C LYS A 33 20.77 -5.62 -24.32
N SER A 34 20.84 -5.75 -23.00
CA SER A 34 19.68 -6.16 -22.23
C SER A 34 18.66 -5.06 -22.45
N LYS A 35 17.63 -5.35 -23.25
CA LYS A 35 16.41 -4.55 -23.17
C LYS A 35 16.07 -4.51 -21.68
N PRO A 36 15.95 -3.31 -21.06
CA PRO A 36 15.47 -3.24 -19.70
C PRO A 36 14.17 -4.04 -19.68
N LEU A 37 14.01 -4.91 -18.69
CA LEU A 37 12.76 -5.62 -18.47
C LEU A 37 11.70 -4.55 -18.31
N GLU A 38 10.97 -4.31 -19.40
CA GLU A 38 9.87 -3.37 -19.45
C GLU A 38 8.85 -3.93 -18.47
N ALA A 39 8.74 -3.27 -17.31
CA ALA A 39 7.78 -3.63 -16.28
C ALA A 39 6.41 -3.53 -16.95
N LYS A 40 5.87 -4.69 -17.36
CA LYS A 40 4.57 -4.76 -17.99
C LYS A 40 3.59 -4.12 -17.02
N GLU A 41 3.02 -2.98 -17.39
CA GLU A 41 1.99 -2.32 -16.60
C GLU A 41 0.84 -3.30 -16.42
N VAL A 42 0.79 -3.94 -15.25
CA VAL A 42 -0.35 -4.79 -14.87
C VAL A 42 -1.43 -3.84 -14.42
N LYS A 43 -2.42 -3.61 -15.28
CA LYS A 43 -3.59 -2.80 -14.91
C LYS A 43 -4.28 -3.45 -13.70
N PRO A 44 -4.60 -2.69 -12.66
CA PRO A 44 -5.31 -3.21 -11.49
C PRO A 44 -6.66 -3.79 -11.92
N LYS A 45 -6.98 -4.99 -11.44
CA LYS A 45 -8.26 -5.66 -11.61
C LYS A 45 -9.20 -5.22 -10.49
N GLY A 46 -9.83 -4.07 -10.63
CA GLY A 46 -10.81 -3.58 -9.67
C GLY A 46 -11.16 -2.13 -9.99
N LYS A 47 -12.41 -1.74 -9.73
CA LYS A 47 -12.78 -0.32 -9.75
C LYS A 47 -12.10 0.32 -8.55
N SER A 48 -11.25 1.33 -8.77
CA SER A 48 -10.89 2.23 -7.68
C SER A 48 -12.19 2.77 -7.11
N SER A 49 -12.39 2.62 -5.80
CA SER A 49 -13.58 3.14 -5.13
C SER A 49 -13.43 4.66 -5.04
N GLY A 50 -13.73 5.35 -6.14
CA GLY A 50 -13.87 6.79 -6.18
C GLY A 50 -15.22 7.15 -5.60
N THR A 51 -15.32 7.28 -4.28
CA THR A 51 -16.55 7.69 -3.62
C THR A 51 -16.94 9.10 -4.08
N THR A 52 -18.19 9.25 -4.51
CA THR A 52 -18.82 10.53 -4.89
C THR A 52 -19.53 11.18 -3.69
N VAL A 53 -20.00 12.43 -3.83
CA VAL A 53 -20.80 13.07 -2.76
C VAL A 53 -22.08 12.27 -2.54
N GLU A 54 -22.66 11.74 -3.62
CA GLU A 54 -23.92 11.01 -3.62
C GLU A 54 -23.80 9.66 -2.91
N ASP A 55 -22.61 9.05 -2.93
CA ASP A 55 -22.33 7.79 -2.23
C ASP A 55 -22.21 7.96 -0.71
N LEU A 56 -22.01 9.20 -0.22
CA LEU A 56 -21.85 9.51 1.19
C LEU A 56 -23.06 10.32 1.65
N ASN A 57 -23.82 9.80 2.62
CA ASN A 57 -24.95 10.52 3.22
C ASN A 57 -24.47 11.67 4.13
N ILE A 58 -23.88 12.70 3.54
CA ILE A 58 -23.23 13.81 4.25
C ILE A 58 -24.27 14.93 4.51
N PRO A 59 -24.53 15.34 5.77
CA PRO A 59 -25.46 16.44 6.12
C PRO A 59 -25.03 17.81 5.56
N ASN A 60 -25.96 18.72 5.19
CA ASN A 60 -25.62 20.05 4.65
C ASN A 60 -25.32 21.07 5.76
N LEU A 61 -24.40 22.00 5.49
CA LEU A 61 -24.07 23.10 6.40
C LEU A 61 -25.28 23.91 6.86
N GLU A 62 -26.18 24.15 5.90
CA GLU A 62 -27.38 24.97 6.06
C GLU A 62 -28.36 24.36 7.08
N ASP A 63 -28.21 23.05 7.36
CA ASP A 63 -29.01 22.34 8.34
C ASP A 63 -28.58 22.63 9.80
N PHE A 64 -27.43 23.29 10.01
CA PHE A 64 -26.89 23.59 11.34
C PHE A 64 -26.87 25.10 11.65
N PRO A 65 -27.33 25.53 12.85
CA PRO A 65 -27.24 26.92 13.29
C PRO A 65 -25.80 27.44 13.27
N GLU A 66 -25.62 28.72 12.90
CA GLU A 66 -24.31 29.34 12.73
C GLU A 66 -23.47 29.33 14.03
N GLU A 67 -24.13 29.39 15.19
CA GLU A 67 -23.46 29.31 16.51
C GLU A 67 -22.92 27.92 16.84
N VAL A 68 -23.33 26.88 16.10
CA VAL A 68 -22.95 25.47 16.31
C VAL A 68 -22.05 24.96 15.18
N ARG A 69 -21.60 25.83 14.26
CA ARG A 69 -20.61 25.50 13.21
C ARG A 69 -19.23 25.24 13.82
N SER A 70 -19.10 24.07 14.41
CA SER A 70 -17.84 23.52 14.89
C SER A 70 -16.86 23.30 13.73
N ASP A 71 -15.58 23.10 14.06
CA ASP A 71 -14.56 22.72 13.08
C ASP A 71 -14.97 21.51 12.23
N MET A 72 -15.73 20.56 12.79
CA MET A 72 -16.22 19.39 12.06
C MET A 72 -17.17 19.76 10.92
N VAL A 73 -18.04 20.75 11.13
CA VAL A 73 -19.01 21.19 10.12
C VAL A 73 -18.29 21.82 8.93
N ARG A 74 -17.27 22.65 9.19
CA ARG A 74 -16.39 23.19 8.13
C ARG A 74 -15.65 22.10 7.36
N MET A 75 -15.09 21.11 8.06
CA MET A 75 -14.39 19.98 7.43
C MET A 75 -15.30 19.17 6.50
N VAL A 76 -16.56 18.99 6.90
CA VAL A 76 -17.59 18.31 6.11
C VAL A 76 -17.91 19.08 4.82
N ASP A 77 -18.00 20.40 4.87
CA ASP A 77 -18.22 21.21 3.66
C ASP A 77 -17.02 21.25 2.73
N ASP A 78 -15.82 21.31 3.30
CA ASP A 78 -14.59 21.21 2.53
C ASP A 78 -14.52 19.87 1.79
N LEU A 79 -14.95 18.79 2.45
CA LEU A 79 -15.09 17.47 1.84
C LEU A 79 -16.12 17.50 0.70
N LYS A 80 -17.34 18.01 0.92
CA LYS A 80 -18.37 18.13 -0.12
C LYS A 80 -17.87 18.92 -1.32
N ARG A 81 -17.22 20.05 -1.08
CA ARG A 81 -16.64 20.91 -2.11
C ARG A 81 -15.57 20.19 -2.93
N ALA A 82 -14.70 19.42 -2.26
CA ALA A 82 -13.68 18.62 -2.93
C ALA A 82 -14.29 17.47 -3.75
N LEU A 83 -15.33 16.82 -3.22
CA LEU A 83 -15.98 15.68 -3.85
C LEU A 83 -16.82 16.05 -5.08
N LYS A 84 -17.28 17.32 -5.20
CA LYS A 84 -17.89 17.85 -6.43
C LYS A 84 -16.95 17.87 -7.63
N LYS A 85 -15.64 17.86 -7.41
CA LYS A 85 -14.64 17.81 -8.49
C LYS A 85 -14.43 16.36 -8.93
N PRO A 86 -14.20 16.12 -10.24
CA PRO A 86 -13.81 14.81 -10.72
C PRO A 86 -12.48 14.37 -10.07
N ILE A 87 -12.22 13.06 -10.02
CA ILE A 87 -11.08 12.49 -9.29
C ILE A 87 -9.73 12.99 -9.83
N GLU A 88 -9.67 13.34 -11.12
CA GLU A 88 -8.49 13.87 -11.80
C GLU A 88 -8.18 15.34 -11.44
N GLU A 89 -9.16 16.09 -10.95
CA GLU A 89 -9.04 17.52 -10.62
C GLU A 89 -8.93 17.78 -9.11
N ARG A 90 -8.82 16.72 -8.30
CA ARG A 90 -8.63 16.80 -6.86
C ARG A 90 -7.38 16.04 -6.43
N ARG A 91 -6.79 16.47 -5.31
CA ARG A 91 -5.66 15.80 -4.66
C ARG A 91 -5.90 15.74 -3.16
N TRP A 92 -5.65 14.58 -2.57
CA TRP A 92 -5.68 14.40 -1.13
C TRP A 92 -4.30 14.64 -0.51
N GLY A 93 -4.27 15.37 0.59
CA GLY A 93 -3.06 15.61 1.36
C GLY A 93 -3.37 15.54 2.84
N MET A 94 -2.41 15.06 3.63
CA MET A 94 -2.50 15.01 5.08
C MET A 94 -1.36 15.83 5.69
N ALA A 95 -1.72 16.78 6.55
CA ALA A 95 -0.76 17.54 7.34
C ALA A 95 -0.99 17.24 8.83
N ILE A 96 0.08 16.85 9.54
CA ILE A 96 0.04 16.54 10.97
C ILE A 96 0.93 17.53 11.70
N ASP A 97 0.34 18.35 12.58
CA ASP A 97 1.11 19.27 13.44
C ASP A 97 1.72 18.49 14.63
N LEU A 98 2.99 18.13 14.50
CA LEU A 98 3.72 17.36 15.52
C LEU A 98 3.84 18.11 16.86
N ARG A 99 3.74 19.45 16.87
CA ARG A 99 3.82 20.24 18.11
C ARG A 99 2.60 20.01 19.02
N LYS A 100 1.49 19.58 18.44
CA LYS A 100 0.25 19.26 19.16
C LYS A 100 0.12 17.77 19.49
N CYS A 101 1.05 16.93 19.03
CA CYS A 101 0.97 15.49 19.23
C CYS A 101 1.43 15.10 20.64
N VAL A 102 0.46 14.74 21.48
CA VAL A 102 0.71 14.29 22.86
C VAL A 102 0.92 12.77 22.99
N GLY A 103 0.89 12.02 21.88
CA GLY A 103 1.12 10.57 21.90
C GLY A 103 -0.03 9.74 22.49
N CYS A 104 -1.28 10.21 22.38
CA CYS A 104 -2.46 9.55 22.96
C CYS A 104 -2.88 8.25 22.24
N ASN A 105 -2.32 7.93 21.07
CA ASN A 105 -2.68 6.78 20.24
C ASN A 105 -4.14 6.69 19.77
N ALA A 106 -4.99 7.69 20.04
CA ALA A 106 -6.39 7.70 19.59
C ALA A 106 -6.49 7.46 18.08
N CYS A 107 -5.59 8.06 17.32
CA CYS A 107 -5.56 7.90 15.88
C CYS A 107 -5.16 6.51 15.39
N THR A 108 -4.38 5.78 16.17
CA THR A 108 -4.02 4.38 15.91
C THR A 108 -5.27 3.53 16.08
N THR A 109 -5.96 3.71 17.21
CA THR A 109 -7.21 3.01 17.54
C THR A 109 -8.32 3.30 16.54
N SER A 110 -8.52 4.56 16.14
CA SER A 110 -9.50 4.91 15.11
C SER A 110 -9.20 4.22 13.78
N CYS A 111 -7.92 4.15 13.39
CA CYS A 111 -7.55 3.48 12.14
C CYS A 111 -7.81 1.97 12.19
N ILE A 112 -7.53 1.33 13.35
CA ILE A 112 -7.85 -0.08 13.58
C ILE A 112 -9.35 -0.32 13.47
N ALA A 113 -10.17 0.52 14.11
CA ALA A 113 -11.63 0.40 14.08
C ALA A 113 -12.19 0.58 12.68
N GLU A 114 -11.80 1.63 11.96
CA GLU A 114 -12.37 1.93 10.64
C GLU A 114 -11.94 0.97 9.54
N ASN A 115 -10.74 0.40 9.65
CA ASN A 115 -10.23 -0.54 8.65
C ASN A 115 -10.36 -1.99 9.09
N ALA A 116 -11.01 -2.25 10.24
CA ALA A 116 -11.17 -3.57 10.84
C ALA A 116 -9.85 -4.37 10.87
N LEU A 117 -8.76 -3.73 11.33
CA LEU A 117 -7.43 -4.33 11.23
C LEU A 117 -7.28 -5.54 12.16
N PRO A 118 -6.71 -6.65 11.67
CA PRO A 118 -6.45 -7.84 12.48
C PRO A 118 -5.36 -7.58 13.54
N PRO A 119 -5.22 -8.49 14.53
CA PRO A 119 -4.15 -8.42 15.52
C PRO A 119 -2.76 -8.24 14.86
N GLY A 120 -1.92 -7.40 15.46
CA GLY A 120 -0.57 -7.14 14.97
C GLY A 120 -0.45 -6.23 13.73
N VAL A 121 -1.56 -5.94 13.04
CA VAL A 121 -1.56 -5.04 11.88
C VAL A 121 -1.96 -3.63 12.32
N VAL A 122 -1.04 -2.68 12.13
CA VAL A 122 -1.24 -1.28 12.49
C VAL A 122 -0.78 -0.38 11.36
N TYR A 123 -1.71 0.31 10.70
CA TYR A 123 -1.37 1.19 9.57
C TYR A 123 -0.80 2.55 9.98
N ARG A 124 -1.05 2.97 11.23
CA ARG A 124 -0.63 4.28 11.74
C ARG A 124 -0.04 4.16 13.15
N PRO A 125 1.19 3.63 13.31
CA PRO A 125 1.89 3.67 14.58
C PRO A 125 2.26 5.11 15.00
N VAL A 126 2.37 5.33 16.31
CA VAL A 126 2.96 6.55 16.88
C VAL A 126 4.29 6.20 17.53
N VAL A 127 5.38 6.61 16.90
CA VAL A 127 6.75 6.37 17.38
C VAL A 127 7.11 7.45 18.39
N LYS A 128 7.74 7.07 19.50
CA LYS A 128 8.27 8.00 20.50
C LYS A 128 9.77 8.10 20.34
N GLU A 129 10.29 9.30 20.31
CA GLU A 129 11.71 9.59 20.22
C GLU A 129 12.11 10.44 21.42
N GLU A 130 13.07 9.95 22.19
CA GLU A 130 13.67 10.68 23.30
C GLU A 130 14.82 11.54 22.77
N ILE A 131 14.79 12.83 23.08
CA ILE A 131 15.76 13.82 22.59
C ILE A 131 16.42 14.49 23.79
N GLY A 132 17.74 14.54 23.77
CA GLY A 132 18.56 15.17 24.79
C GLY A 132 19.21 14.17 25.74
N THR A 133 19.80 14.69 26.81
CA THR A 133 20.51 13.91 27.83
C THR A 133 20.04 14.38 29.19
N TYR A 134 19.90 13.44 30.13
CA TYR A 134 19.51 13.73 31.51
C TYR A 134 20.36 14.87 32.11
N PRO A 135 19.75 15.87 32.81
CA PRO A 135 18.32 15.98 33.16
C PRO A 135 17.43 16.63 32.09
N ASN A 136 17.98 17.12 30.98
CA ASN A 136 17.26 17.85 29.94
C ASN A 136 16.78 16.90 28.83
N VAL A 137 15.90 15.98 29.18
CA VAL A 137 15.28 15.04 28.22
C VAL A 137 13.90 15.55 27.78
N SER A 138 13.56 15.30 26.52
CA SER A 138 12.25 15.62 25.95
C SER A 138 11.77 14.46 25.09
N ILE A 139 10.45 14.33 24.92
CA ILE A 139 9.84 13.28 24.09
C ILE A 139 9.18 13.94 22.88
N ARG A 140 9.51 13.46 21.69
CA ARG A 140 8.82 13.78 20.45
C ARG A 140 7.97 12.60 20.01
N ASN A 141 6.68 12.84 19.80
CA ASN A 141 5.76 11.84 19.26
C ASN A 141 5.65 12.03 17.75
N LEU A 142 5.88 10.95 16.99
CA LEU A 142 5.83 10.94 15.53
C LEU A 142 4.80 9.92 15.04
N PRO A 143 3.55 10.35 14.76
CA PRO A 143 2.60 9.55 14.00
C PRO A 143 3.17 9.26 12.61
N LYS A 144 3.29 7.98 12.28
CA LYS A 144 3.88 7.48 11.04
C LYS A 144 2.78 6.72 10.26
N PRO A 145 1.91 7.39 9.48
CA PRO A 145 1.04 6.71 8.52
C PRO A 145 1.74 6.48 7.17
N CYS A 146 1.12 5.70 6.28
CA CYS A 146 1.53 5.69 4.87
C CYS A 146 1.55 7.12 4.30
N MET A 147 2.67 7.50 3.68
CA MET A 147 2.89 8.88 3.20
C MET A 147 2.20 9.19 1.88
N GLN A 148 1.56 8.21 1.23
CA GLN A 148 0.89 8.38 -0.06
C GLN A 148 1.78 9.09 -1.10
N CYS A 149 2.99 8.56 -1.28
CA CYS A 149 4.04 9.20 -2.09
C CYS A 149 3.58 9.43 -3.55
N ASP A 150 3.94 10.59 -4.13
CA ASP A 150 3.71 10.88 -5.55
C ASP A 150 4.42 9.90 -6.50
N ASN A 151 5.64 9.48 -6.13
CA ASN A 151 6.39 8.43 -6.81
C ASN A 151 6.57 7.22 -5.87
N PRO A 152 5.55 6.38 -5.69
CA PRO A 152 5.55 5.34 -4.67
C PRO A 152 6.43 4.15 -5.10
N PRO A 153 7.53 3.83 -4.39
CA PRO A 153 8.40 2.71 -4.74
C PRO A 153 7.71 1.35 -4.59
N CYS A 154 6.62 1.29 -3.82
CA CYS A 154 5.83 0.09 -3.60
C CYS A 154 4.91 -0.31 -4.77
N VAL A 155 4.64 0.60 -5.72
CA VAL A 155 3.81 0.32 -6.92
C VAL A 155 4.57 -0.51 -7.95
N PRO A 156 5.73 -0.08 -8.49
CA PRO A 156 6.40 -0.80 -9.58
C PRO A 156 6.92 -2.19 -9.17
N VAL A 157 7.14 -2.43 -7.88
CA VAL A 157 7.58 -3.73 -7.36
C VAL A 157 6.45 -4.76 -7.24
N CYS A 158 5.19 -4.36 -7.41
CA CYS A 158 4.06 -5.27 -7.30
C CYS A 158 3.90 -6.10 -8.59
N PRO A 159 4.23 -7.41 -8.60
CA PRO A 159 4.25 -8.21 -9.82
C PRO A 159 2.86 -8.43 -10.44
N VAL A 160 1.81 -8.27 -9.63
CA VAL A 160 0.42 -8.47 -10.03
C VAL A 160 -0.34 -7.15 -10.15
N GLY A 161 0.28 -5.98 -9.94
CA GLY A 161 -0.41 -4.69 -10.04
C GLY A 161 -1.50 -4.46 -8.99
N ALA A 162 -1.44 -5.15 -7.84
CA ALA A 162 -2.40 -4.98 -6.75
C ALA A 162 -2.23 -3.65 -6.02
N THR A 163 -1.03 -3.07 -6.01
CA THR A 163 -0.78 -1.72 -5.48
C THR A 163 -0.67 -0.74 -6.63
N PHE A 164 -1.46 0.33 -6.60
CA PHE A 164 -1.50 1.32 -7.68
C PHE A 164 -1.76 2.73 -7.11
N ALA A 165 -1.32 3.75 -7.84
CA ALA A 165 -1.61 5.15 -7.50
C ALA A 165 -2.86 5.62 -8.26
N ARG A 166 -3.77 6.27 -7.55
CA ARG A 166 -4.97 6.89 -8.10
C ARG A 166 -4.69 8.31 -8.61
N PRO A 167 -5.54 8.84 -9.52
CA PRO A 167 -5.41 10.23 -9.99
C PRO A 167 -5.47 11.26 -8.85
N ASP A 168 -6.21 10.98 -7.77
CA ASP A 168 -6.34 11.86 -6.61
C ASP A 168 -5.16 11.80 -5.61
N GLY A 169 -4.10 11.05 -5.93
CA GLY A 169 -2.86 10.99 -5.12
C GLY A 169 -2.86 9.89 -4.05
N VAL A 170 -3.93 9.11 -3.96
CA VAL A 170 -4.02 7.98 -3.03
C VAL A 170 -3.33 6.76 -3.63
N VAL A 171 -2.41 6.16 -2.90
CA VAL A 171 -1.82 4.85 -3.20
C VAL A 171 -2.69 3.78 -2.53
N GLU A 172 -3.43 3.06 -3.34
CA GLU A 172 -4.40 2.05 -2.91
C GLU A 172 -3.86 0.64 -3.11
N ILE A 173 -4.34 -0.30 -2.31
CA ILE A 173 -4.07 -1.72 -2.43
C ILE A 173 -5.40 -2.42 -2.71
N ASN A 174 -5.48 -3.13 -3.83
CA ASN A 174 -6.54 -4.08 -4.07
C ASN A 174 -6.21 -5.38 -3.33
N TYR A 175 -6.93 -5.64 -2.24
CA TYR A 175 -6.72 -6.82 -1.41
C TYR A 175 -7.08 -8.12 -2.14
N ASP A 176 -8.10 -8.13 -2.99
CA ASP A 176 -8.52 -9.31 -3.78
C ASP A 176 -7.48 -9.72 -4.83
N GLN A 177 -6.72 -8.75 -5.34
CA GLN A 177 -5.66 -8.98 -6.31
C GLN A 177 -4.30 -9.29 -5.65
N CYS A 178 -4.14 -8.98 -4.36
CA CYS A 178 -2.88 -9.11 -3.66
C CYS A 178 -2.55 -10.60 -3.40
N ILE A 179 -1.48 -11.09 -4.00
CA ILE A 179 -1.00 -12.47 -3.80
C ILE A 179 -0.08 -12.64 -2.57
N GLY A 180 0.09 -11.60 -1.76
CA GLY A 180 0.91 -11.67 -0.54
C GLY A 180 2.42 -11.86 -0.76
N CYS A 181 2.97 -11.42 -1.89
CA CYS A 181 4.42 -11.55 -2.20
C CYS A 181 5.36 -10.67 -1.36
N ARG A 182 4.84 -9.70 -0.61
CA ARG A 182 5.56 -8.83 0.35
C ARG A 182 6.66 -7.91 -0.20
N TYR A 183 6.93 -7.88 -1.51
CA TYR A 183 7.93 -6.96 -2.09
C TYR A 183 7.64 -5.47 -1.84
N CYS A 184 6.37 -5.10 -1.73
CA CYS A 184 5.97 -3.75 -1.37
C CYS A 184 6.39 -3.34 0.06
N ILE A 185 6.61 -4.31 0.96
CA ILE A 185 7.09 -4.07 2.33
C ILE A 185 8.54 -3.65 2.30
N THR A 186 9.39 -4.45 1.64
CA THR A 186 10.82 -4.17 1.51
C THR A 186 11.10 -2.91 0.70
N ALA A 187 10.22 -2.57 -0.26
CA ALA A 187 10.39 -1.37 -1.08
C ALA A 187 9.99 -0.07 -0.37
N CYS A 188 9.25 -0.12 0.74
CA CYS A 188 8.79 1.08 1.41
C CYS A 188 9.91 1.67 2.28
N PRO A 189 10.45 2.87 1.96
CA PRO A 189 11.54 3.48 2.73
C PRO A 189 11.12 3.91 4.14
N TYR A 190 9.81 3.89 4.40
CA TYR A 190 9.23 4.29 5.67
C TYR A 190 8.70 3.10 6.49
N GLU A 191 8.78 1.88 5.98
CA GLU A 191 8.34 0.66 6.66
C GLU A 191 6.85 0.70 7.12
N HIS A 192 5.98 1.31 6.32
CA HIS A 192 4.54 1.43 6.65
C HIS A 192 3.66 0.31 6.12
N ARG A 193 4.23 -0.60 5.33
CA ARG A 193 3.47 -1.69 4.74
C ARG A 193 3.50 -2.88 5.70
N MET A 194 2.32 -3.31 6.12
CA MET A 194 2.13 -4.44 7.01
C MET A 194 1.58 -5.62 6.22
N PHE A 195 1.84 -6.84 6.69
CA PHE A 195 1.25 -8.06 6.14
C PHE A 195 0.22 -8.60 7.13
N ASP A 196 -0.97 -8.90 6.62
CA ASP A 196 -1.99 -9.64 7.35
C ASP A 196 -1.73 -11.13 7.21
N PHE A 197 -1.56 -11.82 8.35
CA PHE A 197 -1.31 -13.26 8.41
C PHE A 197 -2.61 -14.09 8.53
N GLY A 198 -3.78 -13.45 8.52
CA GLY A 198 -5.08 -14.12 8.70
C GLY A 198 -5.40 -14.43 10.15
N GLU A 199 -4.85 -13.67 11.09
CA GLU A 199 -5.14 -13.79 12.52
C GLU A 199 -6.41 -13.03 12.88
N TYR A 200 -7.15 -13.51 13.89
CA TYR A 200 -8.38 -12.88 14.36
C TYR A 200 -8.35 -12.66 15.87
N TYR A 201 -8.96 -11.57 16.36
CA TYR A 201 -9.03 -11.28 17.80
C TYR A 201 -9.75 -12.38 18.61
N THR A 202 -10.58 -13.20 17.96
CA THR A 202 -11.35 -14.27 18.59
C THR A 202 -10.71 -15.65 18.46
N GLN A 203 -9.52 -15.75 17.87
CA GLN A 203 -8.90 -17.05 17.57
C GLN A 203 -8.65 -17.91 18.82
N ASP A 204 -8.33 -17.28 19.95
CA ASP A 204 -8.15 -17.95 21.25
C ASP A 204 -9.33 -17.68 22.22
N ALA A 205 -10.42 -17.09 21.74
CA ALA A 205 -11.58 -16.81 22.59
C ALA A 205 -12.32 -18.12 22.91
N PRO A 206 -12.82 -18.31 24.14
CA PRO A 206 -13.63 -19.48 24.47
C PRO A 206 -14.87 -19.52 23.57
N HIS A 207 -14.97 -20.56 22.74
CA HIS A 207 -16.18 -20.81 21.96
C HIS A 207 -17.30 -21.23 22.91
N LEU A 208 -18.52 -20.72 22.70
CA LEU A 208 -19.69 -21.24 23.37
C LEU A 208 -19.83 -22.70 22.93
N ALA A 209 -19.84 -23.63 23.87
CA ALA A 209 -20.13 -25.03 23.56
C ALA A 209 -21.55 -25.11 23.02
N GLU A 210 -21.68 -25.50 21.74
CA GLU A 210 -22.97 -25.80 21.09
C GLU A 210 -23.65 -27.03 21.73
#